data_AF-A0A7S1DMW7-F1
#
_entry.id   AF-A0A7S1DMW7-F1
#
_cell.length_a   1.000
_cell.length_b   1.000
_cell.length_c   1.000
_cell.angle_alpha   90.00
_cell.angle_beta   90.00
_cell.angle_gamma   90.00
#
_symmetry.space_group_name_H-M   'P 1'
#
loop_
_entity.id
_entity.type
_entity.pdbx_description
1 polymer ?
#
loop_
_entity_poly.entity_id
_entity_poly.type
_entity_poly.pdbx_seq_one_letter_code
_entity_poly.pdbx_strand_id
1 'polypeptide(L)'
;GVFGVGYMVDLMIQRRDWSAAERACHLLGASDGTKEALVRESIEGGRHKDARRMAEAWGLRSLRDEAQNLYCRGAIDKFITKGNIAMAETFAERSPDLTLYCCAALLASGLYDEAMRMRDKHSLHHEIPAVSAEERVAMEAARRELYVQLPTHLA
;
A
#
# COMPACT_ATOMS: atom_id res chain seq x y z
N GLY A 1 22.90 8.43 -31.47
CA GLY A 1 21.45 8.65 -31.27
C GLY A 1 21.08 8.12 -29.91
N VAL A 2 20.72 8.99 -28.97
CA VAL A 2 20.40 8.62 -27.57
C VAL A 2 19.06 9.21 -27.10
N PHE A 3 18.38 10.01 -27.95
CA PHE A 3 17.11 10.67 -27.61
C PHE A 3 15.84 9.82 -27.87
N GLY A 4 15.96 8.64 -28.47
CA GLY A 4 14.79 7.86 -28.91
C GLY A 4 14.14 7.02 -27.82
N VAL A 5 14.92 6.35 -26.97
CA VAL A 5 14.40 5.31 -26.07
C VAL A 5 13.59 5.90 -24.92
N GLY A 6 14.09 6.96 -24.26
CA GLY A 6 13.36 7.63 -23.17
C GLY A 6 12.01 8.17 -23.65
N TYR A 7 12.00 8.90 -24.76
CA TYR A 7 10.78 9.42 -25.37
C TYR A 7 9.78 8.31 -25.76
N MET A 8 10.27 7.18 -26.29
CA MET A 8 9.41 6.03 -26.59
C MET A 8 8.80 5.41 -25.34
N VAL A 9 9.57 5.29 -24.26
CA VAL A 9 9.09 4.80 -22.96
C VAL A 9 7.99 5.72 -22.42
N ASP A 10 8.21 7.03 -22.47
CA ASP A 10 7.23 8.04 -22.01
C ASP A 10 5.91 7.93 -22.80
N LEU A 11 5.97 7.77 -24.13
CA LEU A 11 4.78 7.57 -24.96
C LEU A 11 4.02 6.28 -24.58
N MET A 12 4.73 5.21 -24.22
CA MET A 12 4.11 3.96 -23.79
C MET A 12 3.45 4.11 -22.40
N ILE A 13 4.10 4.83 -21.47
CA ILE A 13 3.54 5.17 -20.15
C ILE A 13 2.26 6.00 -20.31
N GLN A 14 2.26 7.04 -21.15
CA GLN A 14 1.08 7.86 -21.42
C GLN A 14 -0.10 7.04 -21.95
N ARG A 15 0.18 6.00 -22.76
CA ARG A 15 -0.83 5.06 -23.26
C ARG A 15 -1.18 3.95 -22.27
N ARG A 16 -0.59 3.97 -21.07
CA ARG A 16 -0.70 2.94 -20.02
C ARG A 16 -0.26 1.56 -20.51
N ASP A 17 0.60 1.48 -21.52
CA ASP A 17 1.20 0.24 -22.02
C ASP A 17 2.56 0.00 -21.34
N TRP A 18 2.49 -0.30 -20.05
CA TRP A 18 3.67 -0.51 -19.21
C TRP A 18 4.50 -1.74 -19.64
N SER A 19 3.85 -2.75 -20.21
CA SER A 19 4.56 -3.93 -20.69
C SER A 19 5.38 -3.60 -21.93
N ALA A 20 4.87 -2.75 -22.82
CA ALA A 20 5.69 -2.23 -23.91
C ALA A 20 6.82 -1.33 -23.38
N ALA A 21 6.53 -0.45 -22.41
CA ALA A 21 7.54 0.44 -21.80
C ALA A 21 8.71 -0.36 -21.20
N GLU A 22 8.42 -1.40 -20.42
CA GLU A 22 9.43 -2.27 -19.83
C GLU A 22 10.24 -3.02 -20.91
N ARG A 23 9.56 -3.58 -21.92
CA ARG A 23 10.25 -4.25 -23.03
C ARG A 23 11.15 -3.29 -23.80
N ALA A 24 10.72 -2.05 -24.02
CA ALA A 24 11.53 -1.03 -24.68
C ALA A 24 12.79 -0.72 -23.85
N CYS A 25 12.67 -0.60 -22.51
CA CYS A 25 13.81 -0.44 -21.63
C CYS A 25 14.82 -1.59 -21.75
N HIS A 26 14.34 -2.83 -21.85
CA HIS A 26 15.21 -4.00 -21.92
C HIS A 26 15.85 -4.19 -23.31
N LEU A 27 15.05 -4.10 -24.38
CA LEU A 27 15.49 -4.39 -25.74
C LEU A 27 16.31 -3.28 -26.38
N LEU A 28 16.03 -2.02 -26.03
CA LEU A 28 16.69 -0.86 -26.62
C LEU A 28 17.81 -0.31 -25.74
N GLY A 29 18.08 -0.94 -24.59
CA GLY A 29 19.14 -0.54 -23.68
C GLY A 29 18.92 0.84 -23.07
N ALA A 30 17.79 1.03 -22.36
CA ALA A 30 17.51 2.29 -21.68
C ALA A 30 18.58 2.65 -20.63
N SER A 31 18.78 3.95 -20.43
CA SER A 31 19.64 4.46 -19.36
C SER A 31 19.04 4.15 -17.99
N ASP A 32 19.87 4.18 -16.95
CA ASP A 32 19.40 3.95 -15.59
C ASP A 32 18.40 5.01 -15.12
N GLY A 33 18.56 6.27 -15.55
CA GLY A 33 17.58 7.32 -15.30
C GLY A 33 16.21 7.03 -15.91
N THR A 34 16.14 6.48 -17.13
CA THR A 34 14.87 6.07 -17.75
C THR A 34 14.23 4.88 -17.04
N LYS A 35 15.04 3.90 -16.60
CA LYS A 35 14.57 2.76 -15.81
C LYS A 35 14.00 3.21 -14.47
N GLU A 36 14.70 4.11 -13.76
CA GLU A 36 14.25 4.69 -12.51
C GLU A 36 12.92 5.45 -12.68
N ALA A 37 12.81 6.28 -13.72
CA ALA A 37 11.58 7.01 -14.03
C ALA A 37 10.41 6.05 -14.25
N LEU A 38 10.58 5.01 -15.07
CA LEU A 38 9.53 4.01 -15.31
C LEU A 38 9.10 3.28 -14.04
N VAL A 39 10.03 2.96 -13.13
CA VAL A 39 9.69 2.36 -11.84
C VAL A 39 8.87 3.34 -10.99
N ARG A 40 9.29 4.61 -10.89
CA ARG A 40 8.55 5.64 -10.13
C ARG A 40 7.14 5.85 -10.67
N GLU A 41 7.00 6.01 -11.98
CA GLU A 41 5.70 6.11 -12.64
C GLU A 41 4.83 4.88 -12.39
N SER A 42 5.43 3.69 -12.32
CA SER A 42 4.70 2.45 -11.97
C SER A 42 4.28 2.41 -10.50
N ILE A 43 5.07 2.99 -9.59
CA ILE A 43 4.71 3.15 -8.18
C ILE A 43 3.52 4.11 -8.08
N GLU A 44 3.62 5.30 -8.67
CA GLU A 44 2.57 6.32 -8.65
C GLU A 44 1.28 5.84 -9.32
N GLY A 45 1.39 5.03 -10.37
CA GLY A 45 0.27 4.36 -11.04
C GLY A 45 -0.35 3.18 -10.24
N GLY A 46 0.08 2.93 -9.01
CA GLY A 46 -0.46 1.87 -8.14
C GLY A 46 0.00 0.46 -8.50
N ARG A 47 0.94 0.29 -9.44
CA ARG A 47 1.44 -1.01 -9.92
C ARG A 47 2.58 -1.53 -9.06
N HIS A 48 2.42 -1.49 -7.74
CA HIS A 48 3.50 -1.76 -6.78
C HIS A 48 4.18 -3.13 -6.98
N LYS A 49 3.43 -4.18 -7.37
CA LYS A 49 3.99 -5.51 -7.66
C LYS A 49 4.94 -5.50 -8.86
N ASP A 50 4.55 -4.83 -9.94
CA ASP A 50 5.37 -4.75 -11.15
C ASP A 50 6.55 -3.80 -10.96
N ALA A 51 6.31 -2.65 -10.32
CA ALA A 51 7.35 -1.72 -9.95
C ALA A 51 8.44 -2.40 -9.10
N ARG A 52 8.06 -3.20 -8.09
CA ARG A 52 9.00 -3.98 -7.28
C ARG A 52 9.83 -4.94 -8.13
N ARG A 53 9.19 -5.69 -9.04
CA ARG A 53 9.87 -6.66 -9.91
C ARG A 53 10.87 -5.97 -10.84
N MET A 54 10.49 -4.84 -11.43
CA MET A 54 11.38 -4.05 -12.30
C MET A 54 12.56 -3.47 -11.51
N ALA A 55 12.29 -2.87 -10.35
CA ALA A 55 13.31 -2.31 -9.48
C ALA A 55 14.33 -3.37 -9.02
N GLU A 56 13.86 -4.57 -8.67
CA GLU A 56 14.71 -5.70 -8.33
C GLU A 56 15.57 -6.15 -9.52
N ALA A 57 14.97 -6.31 -10.71
CA ALA A 57 15.68 -6.71 -11.92
C ALA A 57 16.75 -5.70 -12.35
N TRP A 58 16.57 -4.42 -12.05
CA TRP A 58 17.50 -3.35 -12.41
C TRP A 58 18.40 -2.90 -11.26
N GLY A 59 18.35 -3.57 -10.10
CA GLY A 59 19.21 -3.24 -8.95
C GLY A 59 18.86 -1.92 -8.23
N LEU A 60 17.68 -1.37 -8.47
CA LEU A 60 17.19 -0.10 -7.90
C LEU A 60 16.63 -0.33 -6.49
N ARG A 61 17.53 -0.57 -5.52
CA ARG A 61 17.16 -1.05 -4.17
C ARG A 61 16.17 -0.14 -3.44
N SER A 62 16.38 1.18 -3.45
CA SER A 62 15.49 2.13 -2.76
C SER A 62 14.06 2.06 -3.31
N LEU A 63 13.91 2.09 -4.64
CA LEU A 63 12.62 2.00 -5.30
C LEU A 63 11.97 0.62 -5.13
N ARG A 64 12.76 -0.45 -5.06
CA ARG A 64 12.27 -1.80 -4.76
C ARG A 64 11.64 -1.84 -3.37
N ASP A 65 12.32 -1.29 -2.36
CA ASP A 65 11.87 -1.31 -0.98
C ASP A 65 10.63 -0.42 -0.79
N GLU A 66 10.60 0.73 -1.46
CA GLU A 66 9.42 1.61 -1.53
C GLU A 66 8.22 0.88 -2.15
N ALA A 67 8.39 0.29 -3.34
CA ALA A 67 7.33 -0.47 -4.02
C ALA A 67 6.87 -1.68 -3.18
N GLN A 68 7.78 -2.36 -2.48
CA GLN A 68 7.45 -3.46 -1.58
C GLN A 68 6.63 -2.99 -0.39
N ASN A 69 6.98 -1.86 0.23
CA ASN A 69 6.23 -1.29 1.35
C ASN A 69 4.82 -0.89 0.92
N LEU A 70 4.68 -0.20 -0.22
CA LEU A 70 3.37 0.18 -0.77
C LEU A 70 2.52 -1.03 -1.16
N TYR A 71 3.14 -2.08 -1.72
CA TYR A 71 2.46 -3.35 -1.97
C TYR A 71 1.94 -3.99 -0.68
N CYS A 72 2.76 -4.04 0.37
CA CYS A 72 2.36 -4.57 1.68
C CYS A 72 1.19 -3.78 2.29
N ARG A 73 1.23 -2.44 2.25
CA ARG A 73 0.14 -1.59 2.77
C ARG A 73 -1.19 -1.92 2.09
N GLY A 74 -1.22 -1.97 0.75
CA GLY A 74 -2.42 -2.34 0.02
C GLY A 74 -2.89 -3.78 0.30
N ALA A 75 -1.96 -4.71 0.57
CA ALA A 75 -2.32 -6.06 0.99
C ALA A 75 -2.94 -6.09 2.40
N ILE A 76 -2.36 -5.36 3.35
CA ILE A 76 -2.87 -5.18 4.72
C ILE A 76 -4.31 -4.68 4.66
N ASP A 77 -4.56 -3.56 3.97
CA ASP A 77 -5.90 -2.96 3.87
C ASP A 77 -6.92 -3.94 3.29
N LYS A 78 -6.53 -4.64 2.22
CA LYS A 78 -7.36 -5.64 1.56
C LYS A 78 -7.72 -6.79 2.51
N PHE A 79 -6.79 -7.27 3.32
CA PHE A 79 -7.04 -8.36 4.25
C PHE A 79 -7.86 -7.91 5.45
N ILE A 80 -7.64 -6.69 5.96
CA ILE A 80 -8.47 -6.08 7.01
C ILE A 80 -9.93 -5.95 6.55
N THR A 81 -10.16 -5.41 5.34
CA THR A 81 -11.52 -5.27 4.79
C THR A 81 -12.22 -6.62 4.61
N LYS A 82 -11.47 -7.68 4.35
CA LYS A 82 -11.98 -9.06 4.26
C LYS A 82 -12.14 -9.76 5.61
N GLY A 83 -11.79 -9.11 6.72
CA GLY A 83 -11.80 -9.71 8.05
C GLY A 83 -10.69 -10.75 8.30
N ASN A 84 -9.70 -10.86 7.41
CA ASN A 84 -8.59 -11.80 7.56
C ASN A 84 -7.40 -11.14 8.25
N ILE A 85 -7.53 -10.91 9.55
CA ILE A 85 -6.57 -10.12 10.33
C ILE A 85 -5.22 -10.82 10.45
N ALA A 86 -5.20 -12.15 10.66
CA ALA A 86 -3.97 -12.91 10.76
C ALA A 86 -3.08 -12.76 9.50
N MET A 87 -3.68 -12.73 8.32
CA MET A 87 -2.94 -12.50 7.09
C MET A 87 -2.43 -11.06 7.00
N ALA A 88 -3.23 -10.06 7.40
CA ALA A 88 -2.77 -8.67 7.47
C ALA A 88 -1.55 -8.53 8.39
N GLU A 89 -1.56 -9.15 9.57
CA GLU A 89 -0.42 -9.15 10.49
C GLU A 89 0.83 -9.79 9.88
N THR A 90 0.69 -10.86 9.10
CA THR A 90 1.82 -11.51 8.41
C THR A 90 2.52 -10.54 7.44
N PHE A 91 1.79 -9.64 6.79
CA PHE A 91 2.39 -8.59 5.96
C PHE A 91 2.99 -7.47 6.80
N ALA A 92 2.39 -7.16 7.94
CA ALA A 92 2.82 -6.12 8.87
C ALA A 92 4.19 -6.44 9.51
N GLU A 93 4.43 -7.71 9.87
CA GLU A 93 5.67 -8.19 10.53
C GLU A 93 6.95 -8.00 9.70
N ARG A 94 6.84 -7.59 8.43
CA ARG A 94 7.99 -7.35 7.54
C ARG A 94 8.81 -6.12 7.92
N SER A 95 8.21 -5.12 8.54
CA SER A 95 8.93 -3.93 9.01
C SER A 95 8.16 -3.19 10.12
N PRO A 96 8.86 -2.45 11.01
CA PRO A 96 8.20 -1.64 12.04
C PRO A 96 7.16 -0.66 11.47
N ASP A 97 7.48 -0.03 10.33
CA ASP A 97 6.57 0.91 9.65
C ASP A 97 5.28 0.24 9.18
N LEU A 98 5.35 -1.02 8.73
CA LEU A 98 4.19 -1.78 8.30
C LEU A 98 3.37 -2.30 9.51
N THR A 99 4.03 -2.63 10.61
CA THR A 99 3.37 -2.93 11.89
C THR A 99 2.58 -1.72 12.38
N LEU A 100 3.20 -0.54 12.41
CA LEU A 100 2.54 0.70 12.79
C LEU A 100 1.35 1.01 11.86
N TYR A 101 1.56 0.88 10.55
CA TYR A 101 0.51 1.06 9.56
C TYR A 101 -0.67 0.10 9.78
N CYS A 102 -0.40 -1.19 9.99
CA CYS A 102 -1.45 -2.19 10.20
C CYS A 102 -2.26 -1.87 11.46
N CYS A 103 -1.62 -1.51 12.56
CA CYS A 103 -2.31 -1.15 13.78
C CYS A 103 -3.20 0.10 13.58
N ALA A 104 -2.70 1.14 12.91
CA ALA A 104 -3.50 2.32 12.55
C ALA A 104 -4.67 1.98 11.60
N ALA A 105 -4.47 1.08 10.63
CA ALA A 105 -5.52 0.64 9.70
C ALA A 105 -6.62 -0.18 10.41
N LEU A 106 -6.26 -0.99 11.41
CA LEU A 106 -7.22 -1.70 12.26
C LEU A 106 -8.08 -0.70 13.06
N LEU A 107 -7.47 0.33 13.65
CA LEU A 107 -8.19 1.41 14.34
C LEU A 107 -9.17 2.14 13.42
N ALA A 108 -8.70 2.54 12.23
CA ALA A 108 -9.53 3.22 11.24
C ALA A 108 -10.71 2.34 10.77
N SER A 109 -10.52 1.02 10.77
CA SER A 109 -11.55 0.04 10.42
C SER A 109 -12.52 -0.28 11.58
N GLY A 110 -12.28 0.28 12.77
CA GLY A 110 -13.05 0.03 13.99
C GLY A 110 -12.78 -1.34 14.63
N LEU A 111 -11.66 -1.97 14.31
CA LEU A 111 -11.21 -3.23 14.88
C LEU A 111 -10.31 -2.96 16.08
N TYR A 112 -10.91 -2.41 17.14
CA TYR A 112 -10.18 -1.85 18.28
C TYR A 112 -9.48 -2.92 19.11
N ASP A 113 -10.08 -4.09 19.32
CA ASP A 113 -9.46 -5.19 20.06
C ASP A 113 -8.19 -5.68 19.37
N GLU A 114 -8.26 -5.89 18.07
CA GLU A 114 -7.12 -6.33 17.27
C GLU A 114 -6.03 -5.26 17.23
N ALA A 115 -6.41 -3.98 17.11
CA ALA A 115 -5.47 -2.87 17.17
C ALA A 115 -4.76 -2.79 18.53
N MET A 116 -5.48 -2.86 19.64
CA MET A 116 -4.88 -2.80 20.98
C MET A 116 -3.98 -4.01 21.26
N ARG A 117 -4.41 -5.21 20.86
CA ARG A 117 -3.56 -6.42 20.95
C ARG A 117 -2.27 -6.24 20.14
N MET A 118 -2.35 -5.71 18.93
CA MET A 118 -1.19 -5.47 18.08
C MET A 118 -0.26 -4.41 18.68
N ARG A 119 -0.82 -3.31 19.19
CA ARG A 119 -0.09 -2.25 19.89
C ARG A 119 0.73 -2.83 21.04
N ASP A 120 0.12 -3.65 21.88
CA ASP A 120 0.79 -4.23 23.04
C ASP A 120 1.83 -5.28 22.64
N LYS A 121 1.52 -6.15 21.67
CA LYS A 121 2.45 -7.17 21.13
C LYS A 121 3.74 -6.56 20.60
N HIS A 122 3.65 -5.39 19.96
CA HIS A 122 4.78 -4.73 19.30
C HIS A 122 5.28 -3.47 20.03
N SER A 123 4.83 -3.25 21.26
CA SER A 123 5.24 -2.12 22.11
C SER A 123 5.06 -0.74 21.46
N LEU A 124 4.01 -0.56 20.65
CA LEU A 124 3.71 0.69 19.92
C LEU A 124 3.05 1.76 20.81
N HIS A 125 3.37 1.77 22.09
CA HIS A 125 2.67 2.59 23.08
C HIS A 125 2.90 4.09 22.91
N HIS A 126 4.01 4.48 22.28
CA HIS A 126 4.37 5.87 22.04
C HIS A 126 3.72 6.43 20.77
N GLU A 127 3.53 5.57 19.77
CA GLU A 127 3.00 5.93 18.46
C GLU A 127 1.48 5.85 18.40
N ILE A 128 0.90 4.90 19.14
CA ILE A 128 -0.55 4.64 19.14
C ILE A 128 -1.09 4.79 20.57
N PRO A 129 -1.93 5.80 20.84
CA PRO A 129 -2.62 5.94 22.11
C PRO A 129 -3.51 4.73 22.39
N ALA A 130 -3.64 4.35 23.66
CA ALA A 130 -4.62 3.36 24.07
C ALA A 130 -6.04 3.93 23.85
N VAL A 131 -6.96 3.10 23.40
CA VAL A 131 -8.39 3.46 23.32
C VAL A 131 -9.09 2.84 24.53
N SER A 132 -9.69 3.68 25.37
CA SER A 132 -10.42 3.23 26.55
C SER A 132 -11.71 2.50 26.18
N ALA A 133 -12.24 1.68 27.09
CA ALA A 133 -13.51 0.99 26.88
C ALA A 133 -14.68 1.96 26.62
N GLU A 134 -14.67 3.13 27.26
CA GLU A 134 -15.68 4.16 27.09
C GLU A 134 -15.61 4.80 25.70
N GLU A 135 -14.41 5.15 25.24
CA GLU A 135 -14.19 5.66 23.89
C GLU A 135 -14.60 4.64 22.82
N ARG A 136 -14.31 3.35 23.05
CA ARG A 136 -14.74 2.28 22.15
C ARG A 136 -16.26 2.22 22.01
N VAL A 137 -16.99 2.21 23.14
CA VAL A 137 -18.47 2.19 23.13
C VAL A 137 -19.02 3.43 22.42
N ALA A 138 -18.45 4.61 22.67
CA ALA A 138 -18.85 5.85 22.00
C ALA A 138 -18.61 5.80 20.49
N MET A 139 -17.45 5.30 20.04
CA MET A 139 -17.12 5.18 18.61
C MET A 139 -17.99 4.12 17.90
N GLU A 140 -18.26 3.00 18.54
CA GLU A 140 -19.18 1.98 18.02
C GLU A 140 -20.61 2.50 17.91
N ALA A 141 -21.09 3.25 18.91
CA ALA A 141 -22.40 3.90 18.89
C ALA A 141 -22.51 4.92 17.74
N ALA A 142 -21.54 5.84 17.61
CA ALA A 142 -21.51 6.83 16.53
C ALA A 142 -21.51 6.19 15.14
N ARG A 143 -20.79 5.08 14.97
CA ARG A 143 -20.78 4.32 13.71
C ARG A 143 -22.14 3.71 13.40
N ARG A 144 -22.85 3.17 14.39
CA ARG A 144 -24.21 2.60 14.19
C ARG A 144 -25.23 3.67 13.82
N GLU A 145 -25.15 4.85 14.43
CA GLU A 145 -26.05 5.98 14.11
C GLU A 145 -25.92 6.45 12.66
N LEU A 146 -24.70 6.45 12.10
CA LEU A 146 -24.45 6.74 10.68
C LEU A 146 -25.14 5.75 9.72
N TYR A 147 -25.30 4.47 10.09
CA TYR A 147 -26.02 3.48 9.28
C TYR A 147 -27.55 3.58 9.42
N VAL A 148 -28.05 4.09 10.55
CA VAL A 148 -29.50 4.30 10.78
C VAL A 148 -30.03 5.50 9.99
N GLN A 149 -29.17 6.43 9.57
CA GLN A 149 -29.54 7.61 8.78
C GLN A 149 -29.52 7.39 7.26
N LEU A 150 -29.21 6.19 6.75
CA LEU A 150 -29.35 5.88 5.33
C LEU A 150 -30.86 5.78 4.99
N PRO A 151 -31.40 6.57 4.03
CA PRO A 151 -32.81 6.54 3.71
C PRO A 151 -33.25 5.14 3.27
N THR A 152 -34.23 4.57 3.97
CA THR A 152 -34.86 3.26 3.68
C THR A 152 -35.63 3.19 2.35
N HIS A 153 -35.46 4.17 1.45
CA HIS A 153 -36.15 4.24 0.16
C HIS A 153 -35.23 3.86 -1.01
N LEU A 154 -34.65 2.67 -0.96
CA LEU A 154 -34.06 1.99 -2.14
C LEU A 154 -34.36 0.47 -2.12
N ALA A 155 -35.52 0.09 -1.59
CA ALA A 155 -36.11 -1.25 -1.74
C ALA A 155 -37.29 -1.18 -2.70
#